data_AF-A0A838ETJ5-F1
#
_entry.id   AF-A0A838ETJ5-F1
#
_cell.length_a   1.000
_cell.length_b   1.000
_cell.length_c   1.000
_cell.angle_alpha   90.00
_cell.angle_beta   90.00
_cell.angle_gamma   90.00
#
_symmetry.space_group_name_H-M   'P 1'
#
loop_
_entity.id
_entity.type
_entity.pdbx_description
1 polymer ?
#
loop_
_entity_poly.entity_id
_entity_poly.type
_entity_poly.pdbx_seq_one_letter_code
_entity_poly.pdbx_strand_id
1 'polypeptide(L)'
;MNSDDFEKRMRAHEYFHALRCLPGAWVVLCLDGHGFTYFTSIVFEKPIDQHFRDWMRETSRVLLEKLHGIYAYTESDEISILFRPDWDLFDREVEKIVSLSASIASATFTFACKQIVHFDSRIWIGVDKEQVIDYFRWCQEDASRCALNGWCH
;
A
#
# COMPACT_ATOMS: atom_id res chain seq x y z
N MET A 1 14.12 -40.60 -6.83
CA MET A 1 13.06 -39.81 -6.19
C MET A 1 12.26 -39.17 -7.32
N ASN A 2 10.93 -39.33 -7.35
CA ASN A 2 10.11 -38.70 -8.39
C ASN A 2 10.18 -37.17 -8.20
N SER A 3 10.49 -36.42 -9.25
CA SER A 3 10.62 -34.95 -9.21
C SER A 3 9.32 -34.31 -8.69
N ASP A 4 8.17 -34.84 -9.09
CA ASP A 4 6.85 -34.31 -8.71
C ASP A 4 6.56 -34.50 -7.22
N ASP A 5 7.04 -35.59 -6.63
CA ASP A 5 6.88 -35.87 -5.20
C ASP A 5 7.74 -34.91 -4.35
N PHE A 6 8.95 -34.62 -4.83
CA PHE A 6 9.84 -33.66 -4.19
C PHE A 6 9.25 -32.23 -4.24
N GLU A 7 8.75 -31.81 -5.41
CA GLU A 7 8.12 -30.49 -5.56
C GLU A 7 6.92 -30.32 -4.62
N LYS A 8 6.02 -31.31 -4.55
CA LYS A 8 4.86 -31.28 -3.64
C LYS A 8 5.29 -31.13 -2.18
N ARG A 9 6.34 -31.84 -1.77
CA ARG A 9 6.89 -31.74 -0.40
C ARG A 9 7.44 -30.36 -0.11
N MET A 10 8.15 -29.73 -1.06
CA MET A 10 8.68 -28.38 -0.87
C MET A 10 7.55 -27.34 -0.80
N ARG A 11 6.57 -27.41 -1.73
CA ARG A 11 5.41 -26.51 -1.74
C ARG A 11 4.54 -26.62 -0.48
N ALA A 12 4.49 -27.80 0.15
CA ALA A 12 3.77 -27.99 1.41
C ALA A 12 4.32 -27.14 2.58
N HIS A 13 5.54 -26.60 2.46
CA HIS A 13 6.14 -25.70 3.44
C HIS A 13 5.85 -24.21 3.16
N GLU A 14 5.25 -23.87 2.03
CA GLU A 14 4.81 -22.50 1.70
C GLU A 14 3.46 -22.19 2.38
N TYR A 15 3.44 -22.21 3.72
CA TYR A 15 2.20 -22.21 4.52
C TYR A 15 1.24 -21.04 4.23
N PHE A 16 1.77 -19.87 3.86
CA PHE A 16 0.97 -18.68 3.59
C PHE A 16 0.69 -18.47 2.10
N HIS A 17 1.29 -19.27 1.22
CA HIS A 17 1.11 -19.13 -0.23
C HIS A 17 -0.33 -19.34 -0.67
N ALA A 18 -1.12 -20.12 0.09
CA ALA A 18 -2.54 -20.34 -0.18
C ALA A 18 -3.46 -19.23 0.37
N LEU A 19 -2.92 -18.23 1.09
CA LEU A 19 -3.73 -17.15 1.66
C LEU A 19 -4.24 -16.21 0.56
N ARG A 20 -5.54 -15.99 0.54
CA ARG A 20 -6.26 -15.28 -0.52
C ARG A 20 -7.24 -14.29 0.10
N CYS A 21 -7.42 -13.13 -0.53
CA CYS A 21 -8.45 -12.19 -0.10
C CYS A 21 -9.84 -12.78 -0.39
N LEU A 22 -10.80 -12.56 0.52
CA LEU A 22 -12.18 -13.06 0.40
C LEU A 22 -12.79 -12.70 -0.97
N PRO A 23 -13.23 -13.68 -1.79
CA PRO A 23 -13.87 -13.40 -3.07
C PRO A 23 -15.12 -12.51 -2.92
N GLY A 24 -15.29 -11.54 -3.82
CA GLY A 24 -16.43 -10.60 -3.77
C GLY A 24 -16.34 -9.53 -2.69
N ALA A 25 -15.26 -9.49 -1.91
CA ALA A 25 -15.01 -8.41 -0.96
C ALA A 25 -14.21 -7.27 -1.60
N TRP A 26 -14.48 -6.05 -1.16
CA TRP A 26 -13.63 -4.89 -1.41
C TRP A 26 -12.27 -5.10 -0.75
N VAL A 27 -11.23 -4.64 -1.42
CA VAL A 27 -9.85 -4.71 -0.92
C VAL A 27 -9.30 -3.30 -0.92
N VAL A 28 -8.62 -2.92 0.14
CA VAL A 28 -7.77 -1.74 0.18
C VAL A 28 -6.35 -2.19 0.46
N LEU A 29 -5.42 -1.76 -0.39
CA LEU A 29 -4.00 -1.83 -0.07
C LEU A 29 -3.59 -0.57 0.67
N CYS A 30 -3.04 -0.74 1.86
CA CYS A 30 -2.46 0.34 2.65
C CYS A 30 -0.95 0.17 2.64
N LEU A 31 -0.23 1.16 2.13
CA LEU A 31 1.22 1.19 2.09
C LEU A 31 1.71 2.31 3.00
N ASP A 32 2.83 2.10 3.69
CA ASP A 32 3.39 3.02 4.67
C ASP A 32 4.91 3.14 4.47
N GLY A 33 5.44 4.36 4.60
CA GLY A 33 6.84 4.68 4.39
C GLY A 33 7.70 4.32 5.60
N HIS A 34 8.50 3.25 5.50
CA HIS A 34 9.32 2.82 6.64
C HIS A 34 10.45 3.81 6.97
N GLY A 35 10.40 4.38 8.18
CA GLY A 35 11.40 5.32 8.68
C GLY A 35 11.25 6.74 8.12
N PHE A 36 10.07 7.07 7.57
CA PHE A 36 9.85 8.36 6.94
C PHE A 36 9.91 9.53 7.92
N THR A 37 9.58 9.35 9.20
CA THR A 37 9.77 10.38 10.24
C THR A 37 11.19 10.93 10.29
N TYR A 38 12.21 10.06 10.16
CA TYR A 38 13.61 10.49 10.13
C TYR A 38 13.97 11.09 8.78
N PHE A 39 13.59 10.42 7.68
CA PHE A 39 13.84 10.89 6.32
C PHE A 39 13.28 12.29 6.07
N THR A 40 12.04 12.55 6.49
CA THR A 40 11.38 13.84 6.27
C THR A 40 11.98 14.96 7.12
N SER A 41 12.47 14.64 8.33
CA SER A 41 13.10 15.62 9.22
C SER A 41 14.42 16.21 8.70
N ILE A 42 15.08 15.53 7.76
CA ILE A 42 16.42 15.89 7.25
C ILE A 42 16.33 16.57 5.88
N VAL A 43 15.32 16.20 5.09
CA VAL A 43 15.28 16.51 3.66
C VAL A 43 14.26 17.60 3.30
N PHE A 44 13.27 17.86 4.16
CA PHE A 44 12.09 18.62 3.75
C PHE A 44 11.82 19.88 4.56
N GLU A 45 11.22 20.86 3.88
CA GLU A 45 10.66 22.06 4.53
C GLU A 45 9.38 21.69 5.29
N LYS A 46 9.34 22.07 6.57
CA LYS A 46 8.13 21.92 7.40
C LYS A 46 7.13 23.06 7.13
N PRO A 47 5.82 22.81 7.27
CA PRO A 47 5.18 21.55 7.66
C PRO A 47 4.87 20.61 6.49
N ILE A 48 4.88 21.12 5.24
CA ILE A 48 4.52 20.35 4.04
C ILE A 48 5.49 20.69 2.91
N ASP A 49 6.32 19.73 2.54
CA ASP A 49 7.19 19.84 1.38
C ASP A 49 6.46 19.44 0.09
N GLN A 50 6.57 20.31 -0.93
CA GLN A 50 5.84 20.12 -2.18
C GLN A 50 6.40 18.95 -3.00
N HIS A 51 7.71 18.74 -2.98
CA HIS A 51 8.35 17.64 -3.71
C HIS A 51 7.94 16.31 -3.10
N PHE A 52 7.95 16.19 -1.77
CA PHE A 52 7.51 14.99 -1.09
C PHE A 52 6.07 14.62 -1.45
N ARG A 53 5.16 15.60 -1.40
CA ARG A 53 3.76 15.43 -1.80
C ARG A 53 3.63 14.97 -3.26
N ASP A 54 4.40 15.56 -4.16
CA ASP A 54 4.37 15.20 -5.57
C ASP A 54 4.92 13.78 -5.81
N TRP A 55 5.94 13.35 -5.05
CA TRP A 55 6.44 11.98 -5.09
C TRP A 55 5.44 10.96 -4.54
N MET A 56 4.74 11.27 -3.44
CA MET A 56 3.66 10.42 -2.92
C MET A 56 2.49 10.31 -3.90
N ARG A 57 2.10 11.43 -4.53
CA ARG A 57 1.06 11.46 -5.56
C ARG A 57 1.43 10.64 -6.78
N GLU A 58 2.66 10.78 -7.27
CA GLU A 58 3.15 10.01 -8.42
C GLU A 58 3.22 8.52 -8.10
N THR A 59 3.74 8.17 -6.91
CA THR A 59 3.78 6.78 -6.44
C THR A 59 2.38 6.18 -6.34
N SER A 60 1.42 6.93 -5.81
CA SER A 60 0.01 6.54 -5.75
C SER A 60 -0.60 6.32 -7.14
N ARG A 61 -0.30 7.20 -8.10
CA ARG A 61 -0.76 7.09 -9.50
C ARG A 61 -0.22 5.81 -10.15
N VAL A 62 1.08 5.53 -9.99
CA VAL A 62 1.71 4.33 -10.56
C VAL A 62 1.13 3.06 -9.95
N LEU A 63 0.90 3.02 -8.63
CA LEU A 63 0.25 1.89 -7.96
C LEU A 63 -1.17 1.66 -8.48
N LEU A 64 -1.97 2.72 -8.55
CA LEU A 64 -3.34 2.69 -9.05
C LEU A 64 -3.40 2.08 -10.47
N GLU A 65 -2.53 2.57 -11.37
CA GLU A 65 -2.47 2.10 -12.75
C GLU A 65 -1.94 0.67 -12.88
N LYS A 66 -0.86 0.32 -12.17
CA LYS A 66 -0.23 -1.01 -12.27
C LYS A 66 -1.07 -2.12 -11.66
N LEU A 67 -1.83 -1.82 -10.61
CA LEU A 67 -2.62 -2.80 -9.88
C LEU A 67 -4.10 -2.78 -10.26
N HIS A 68 -4.51 -1.89 -11.18
CA HIS A 68 -5.89 -1.71 -11.63
C HIS A 68 -6.84 -1.32 -10.49
N GLY A 69 -6.39 -0.43 -9.61
CA GLY A 69 -7.24 0.16 -8.57
C GLY A 69 -8.23 1.18 -9.15
N ILE A 70 -9.26 1.51 -8.38
CA ILE A 70 -10.32 2.45 -8.81
C ILE A 70 -10.28 3.79 -8.07
N TYR A 71 -9.56 3.86 -6.96
CA TYR A 71 -9.39 5.07 -6.17
C TYR A 71 -8.08 4.99 -5.38
N ALA A 72 -7.40 6.13 -5.29
CA ALA A 72 -6.18 6.28 -4.51
C ALA A 72 -6.36 7.45 -3.54
N TYR A 73 -5.92 7.24 -2.30
CA TYR A 73 -5.82 8.25 -1.26
C TYR A 73 -4.39 8.24 -0.74
N THR A 74 -3.81 9.40 -0.48
CA THR A 74 -2.49 9.51 0.14
C THR A 74 -2.50 10.64 1.14
N GLU A 75 -1.89 10.40 2.28
CA GLU A 75 -1.63 11.39 3.31
C GLU A 75 -0.32 11.05 4.00
N SER A 76 0.46 12.07 4.36
CA SER A 76 1.81 11.90 4.91
C SER A 76 2.61 10.89 4.06
N ASP A 77 3.07 9.82 4.68
CA ASP A 77 3.83 8.70 4.18
C ASP A 77 2.97 7.47 3.86
N GLU A 78 1.65 7.57 4.01
CA GLU A 78 0.70 6.51 3.70
C GLU A 78 0.06 6.66 2.30
N ILE A 79 -0.20 5.51 1.66
CA ILE A 79 -0.95 5.39 0.41
C ILE A 79 -2.00 4.29 0.57
N SER A 80 -3.24 4.61 0.23
CA SER A 80 -4.37 3.67 0.22
C SER A 80 -4.94 3.52 -1.19
N ILE A 81 -4.96 2.29 -1.72
CA ILE A 81 -5.52 1.98 -3.05
C ILE A 81 -6.73 1.07 -2.91
N LEU A 82 -7.89 1.51 -3.41
CA LEU A 82 -9.14 0.76 -3.39
C LEU A 82 -9.30 -0.12 -4.63
N PHE A 83 -9.76 -1.34 -4.43
CA PHE A 83 -10.11 -2.31 -5.47
C PHE A 83 -11.57 -2.76 -5.34
N ARG A 84 -12.21 -3.00 -6.48
CA ARG A 84 -13.60 -3.49 -6.54
C ARG A 84 -13.71 -4.96 -6.10
N PRO A 85 -14.92 -5.42 -5.75
CA PRO A 85 -15.22 -6.82 -5.46
C PRO A 85 -14.80 -7.83 -6.55
N ASP A 86 -14.83 -7.42 -7.81
CA ASP A 86 -14.48 -8.22 -8.99
C ASP A 86 -12.98 -8.23 -9.30
N TRP A 87 -12.15 -7.55 -8.49
CA TRP A 87 -10.70 -7.53 -8.69
C TRP A 87 -10.05 -8.88 -8.37
N ASP A 88 -9.29 -9.42 -9.32
CA ASP A 88 -8.78 -10.80 -9.30
C ASP A 88 -7.27 -10.90 -9.57
N LEU A 89 -6.56 -9.77 -9.57
CA LEU A 89 -5.13 -9.71 -9.84
C LEU A 89 -4.36 -10.65 -8.90
N PHE A 90 -3.40 -11.40 -9.46
CA PHE A 90 -2.63 -12.43 -8.75
C PHE A 90 -3.47 -13.48 -8.04
N ASP A 91 -4.67 -13.80 -8.55
CA ASP A 91 -5.61 -14.71 -7.89
C ASP A 91 -5.98 -14.23 -6.48
N ARG A 92 -5.85 -12.93 -6.17
CA ARG A 92 -6.03 -12.37 -4.82
C ARG A 92 -5.05 -12.93 -3.77
N GLU A 93 -3.89 -13.45 -4.20
CA GLU A 93 -2.81 -13.97 -3.34
C GLU A 93 -2.20 -12.88 -2.46
N VAL A 94 -2.35 -13.01 -1.14
CA VAL A 94 -1.96 -11.98 -0.18
C VAL A 94 -0.46 -11.67 -0.27
N GLU A 95 0.40 -12.69 -0.29
CA GLU A 95 1.86 -12.48 -0.30
C GLU A 95 2.33 -11.75 -1.57
N LYS A 96 1.82 -12.12 -2.75
CA LYS A 96 2.14 -11.43 -4.01
C LYS A 96 1.64 -10.01 -4.02
N ILE A 97 0.40 -9.79 -3.59
CA ILE A 97 -0.19 -8.45 -3.59
C ILE A 97 0.62 -7.51 -2.69
N VAL A 98 0.88 -7.93 -1.45
CA VAL A 98 1.62 -7.12 -0.47
C VAL A 98 3.05 -6.87 -0.92
N SER A 99 3.77 -7.91 -1.33
CA SER A 99 5.19 -7.77 -1.74
C SER A 99 5.37 -6.95 -3.01
N LEU A 100 4.54 -7.17 -4.03
CA LEU A 100 4.66 -6.44 -5.30
C LEU A 100 4.20 -4.99 -5.16
N SER A 101 3.16 -4.71 -4.38
CA SER A 101 2.73 -3.32 -4.13
C SER A 101 3.80 -2.53 -3.37
N ALA A 102 4.34 -3.07 -2.28
CA ALA A 102 5.45 -2.46 -1.55
C ALA A 102 6.69 -2.23 -2.45
N SER A 103 7.01 -3.21 -3.31
CA SER A 103 8.12 -3.10 -4.26
C SER A 103 7.91 -2.00 -5.31
N ILE A 104 6.71 -1.93 -5.91
CA ILE A 104 6.35 -0.87 -6.87
C ILE A 104 6.47 0.50 -6.21
N ALA A 105 5.94 0.65 -4.99
CA ALA A 105 5.99 1.91 -4.25
C ALA A 105 7.44 2.33 -3.97
N SER A 106 8.23 1.43 -3.38
CA SER A 106 9.64 1.66 -3.05
C SER A 106 10.46 2.02 -4.29
N ALA A 107 10.30 1.30 -5.40
CA ALA A 107 11.02 1.56 -6.64
C ALA A 107 10.65 2.91 -7.26
N THR A 108 9.34 3.22 -7.31
CA THR A 108 8.84 4.46 -7.90
C THR A 108 9.30 5.66 -7.08
N PHE A 109 9.13 5.61 -5.77
CA PHE A 109 9.51 6.70 -4.88
C PHE A 109 11.03 6.89 -4.85
N THR A 110 11.81 5.80 -4.74
CA THR A 110 13.28 5.85 -4.81
C THR A 110 13.77 6.50 -6.10
N PHE A 111 13.14 6.15 -7.23
CA PHE A 111 13.49 6.75 -8.51
C PHE A 111 13.17 8.25 -8.55
N ALA A 112 12.07 8.69 -7.92
CA ALA A 112 11.67 10.09 -7.86
C ALA A 112 12.56 10.92 -6.92
N CYS A 113 12.79 10.45 -5.68
CA CYS A 113 13.52 11.18 -4.66
C CYS A 113 15.05 11.01 -4.71
N LYS A 114 15.54 10.07 -5.52
CA LYS A 114 16.98 9.71 -5.66
C LYS A 114 17.63 9.21 -4.36
N GLN A 115 16.84 8.72 -3.42
CA GLN A 115 17.30 8.08 -2.19
C GLN A 115 16.61 6.73 -2.02
N ILE A 116 17.31 5.75 -1.45
CA ILE A 116 16.73 4.44 -1.20
C ILE A 116 15.67 4.58 -0.11
N VAL A 117 14.43 4.24 -0.46
CA VAL A 117 13.31 4.20 0.48
C VAL A 117 12.64 2.84 0.45
N HIS A 118 11.94 2.54 1.52
CA HIS A 118 11.20 1.29 1.69
C HIS A 118 9.76 1.60 2.08
N PHE A 119 8.85 0.84 1.52
CA PHE A 119 7.46 0.78 1.95
C PHE A 119 7.16 -0.62 2.46
N ASP A 120 6.37 -0.72 3.52
CA ASP A 120 5.60 -1.93 3.78
C ASP A 120 4.20 -1.80 3.18
N SER A 121 3.46 -2.91 3.15
CA SER A 121 2.13 -2.97 2.60
C SER A 121 1.28 -3.95 3.40
N ARG A 122 0.01 -3.60 3.58
CA ARG A 122 -1.00 -4.40 4.28
C ARG A 122 -2.30 -4.34 3.52
N ILE A 123 -3.15 -5.34 3.76
CA ILE A 123 -4.47 -5.44 3.14
C ILE A 123 -5.53 -5.19 4.20
N TRP A 124 -6.48 -4.31 3.87
CA TRP A 124 -7.75 -4.18 4.56
C TRP A 124 -8.88 -4.73 3.66
N ILE A 125 -9.87 -5.39 4.26
CA ILE A 125 -10.99 -6.01 3.53
C ILE A 125 -12.31 -5.46 4.08
N GLY A 126 -13.19 -5.06 3.17
CA GLY A 126 -14.58 -4.67 3.47
C GLY A 126 -15.57 -5.50 2.68
N VAL A 127 -16.67 -5.92 3.30
CA VAL A 127 -17.69 -6.77 2.65
C VAL A 127 -18.81 -5.97 1.98
N ASP A 128 -18.95 -4.69 2.29
CA ASP A 128 -19.92 -3.77 1.70
C ASP A 128 -19.30 -2.39 1.44
N LYS A 129 -20.10 -1.50 0.83
CA LYS A 129 -19.62 -0.16 0.45
C LYS A 129 -19.52 0.77 1.66
N GLU A 130 -20.37 0.57 2.65
CA GLU A 130 -20.43 1.34 3.88
C GLU A 130 -19.12 1.21 4.66
N GLN A 131 -18.60 -0.01 4.81
CA GLN A 131 -17.29 -0.26 5.42
C GLN A 131 -16.15 0.40 4.66
N VAL A 132 -16.20 0.42 3.32
CA VAL A 132 -15.19 1.12 2.51
C VAL A 132 -15.24 2.63 2.75
N ILE A 133 -16.45 3.20 2.81
CA ILE A 133 -16.64 4.61 3.12
C ILE A 133 -16.09 4.93 4.52
N ASP A 134 -16.39 4.10 5.51
CA ASP A 134 -15.93 4.30 6.89
C ASP A 134 -14.41 4.16 7.01
N TYR A 135 -13.79 3.25 6.24
CA TYR A 135 -12.34 3.17 6.14
C TYR A 135 -11.72 4.48 5.65
N PHE A 136 -12.22 5.07 4.55
CA PHE A 136 -11.67 6.32 4.04
C PHE A 136 -12.00 7.53 4.91
N ARG A 137 -13.13 7.52 5.63
CA ARG A 137 -13.42 8.54 6.66
C ARG A 137 -12.42 8.46 7.80
N TRP A 138 -12.09 7.27 8.25
CA TRP A 138 -11.08 7.06 9.29
C TRP A 138 -9.71 7.60 8.86
N CYS A 139 -9.27 7.32 7.62
CA CYS A 139 -8.05 7.90 7.06
C CYS A 139 -8.09 9.43 6.97
N GLN A 140 -9.24 10.02 6.63
CA GLN A 140 -9.40 11.48 6.55
C GLN A 140 -9.42 12.17 7.93
N GLU A 141 -9.99 11.50 8.94
CA GLU A 141 -10.00 12.00 10.31
C GLU A 141 -8.58 12.00 10.89
N ASP A 142 -7.81 10.93 10.64
CA ASP A 142 -6.40 10.87 11.01
C ASP A 142 -5.57 11.96 10.34
N ALA A 143 -5.71 12.12 9.02
CA ALA A 143 -5.10 13.19 8.25
C ALA A 143 -5.41 14.58 8.80
N SER A 144 -6.67 14.83 9.18
CA SER A 144 -7.09 16.11 9.74
C SER A 144 -6.40 16.39 11.08
N ARG A 145 -6.26 15.35 11.92
CA ARG A 145 -5.54 15.42 13.19
C ARG A 145 -4.04 15.65 12.99
N CYS A 146 -3.41 14.92 12.06
CA CYS A 146 -1.99 15.06 11.73
C CYS A 146 -1.68 16.45 11.19
N ALA A 147 -2.51 16.97 10.27
CA ALA A 147 -2.38 18.33 9.76
C ALA A 147 -2.47 19.36 10.91
N LEU A 148 -3.52 19.32 11.74
CA LEU A 148 -3.68 20.27 12.85
C LEU A 148 -2.47 20.25 13.80
N ASN A 149 -1.96 19.07 14.13
CA ASN A 149 -0.79 18.94 14.99
C ASN A 149 0.49 19.52 14.34
N GLY A 150 0.67 19.33 13.03
CA GLY A 150 1.82 19.84 12.29
C GLY A 150 1.83 21.35 12.07
N TRP A 151 0.67 22.03 12.16
CA TRP A 151 0.57 23.48 12.05
C TRP A 151 0.70 24.21 13.39
N CYS A 152 0.37 23.55 14.50
CA CYS A 152 0.36 24.15 15.84
C CYS A 152 1.71 24.03 16.59
N HIS A 153 2.65 23.21 16.11
CA HIS A 153 3.92 22.89 16.77
C HIS A 153 5.10 22.94 15.80
#